data_AF-A0A2M9P6P8-F1
#
_entry.id   AF-A0A2M9P6P8-F1
#
_cell.length_a   1.000
_cell.length_b   1.000
_cell.length_c   1.000
_cell.angle_alpha   90.00
_cell.angle_beta   90.00
_cell.angle_gamma   90.00
#
_symmetry.space_group_name_H-M   'P 1'
#
loop_
_entity.id
_entity.type
_entity.pdbx_description
1 polymer ?
#
loop_
_entity_poly.entity_id
_entity_poly.type
_entity_poly.pdbx_seq_one_letter_code
_entity_poly.pdbx_strand_id
1 'polypeptide(L)'
;DLNLTHTSNRNYKFTEKVTIKSADPTQKAVVNELFIRGATNVTISDLKFDYTGVQGADTQSWQIGDPFFIENGAGITLDRLVIDGHSNSAGFGAGTGLRVKNSANVTISNTEMVNFKVAMNLWNSSDITVENNVIRKMNHDALFIGGVKN
;
A
#
# COMPACT_ATOMS: atom_id res chain seq x y z
N ASP A 1 3.92 16.86 -12.20
CA ASP A 1 2.69 16.08 -11.92
C ASP A 1 2.51 14.98 -12.95
N LEU A 2 2.54 13.72 -12.51
CA LEU A 2 2.05 12.62 -13.34
C LEU A 2 0.53 12.56 -13.18
N ASN A 3 -0.18 13.45 -13.86
CA ASN A 3 -1.64 13.41 -13.93
C ASN A 3 -2.07 12.35 -14.95
N LEU A 4 -2.29 11.12 -14.49
CA LEU A 4 -2.97 10.08 -15.27
C LEU A 4 -4.49 10.25 -15.17
N THR A 5 -5.00 11.41 -15.59
CA THR A 5 -6.43 11.57 -15.83
C THR A 5 -6.72 11.07 -17.24
N HIS A 6 -6.87 9.74 -17.41
CA HIS A 6 -7.31 9.18 -18.68
C HIS A 6 -8.56 8.33 -18.50
N THR A 7 -9.64 8.80 -19.12
CA THR A 7 -11.02 8.30 -19.06
C THR A 7 -11.35 7.22 -20.09
N SER A 8 -10.35 6.51 -20.64
CA SER A 8 -10.63 5.39 -21.55
C SER A 8 -10.17 4.06 -20.95
N ASN A 9 -11.13 3.14 -20.83
CA ASN A 9 -10.99 1.73 -20.41
C ASN A 9 -10.02 0.95 -21.32
N ARG A 10 -8.74 1.27 -21.32
CA ARG A 10 -7.71 0.42 -21.90
C ARG A 10 -7.12 -0.39 -20.76
N ASN A 11 -7.52 -1.66 -20.70
CA ASN A 11 -6.84 -2.69 -19.92
C ASN A 11 -5.44 -2.88 -20.54
N TYR A 12 -4.50 -2.02 -20.16
CA TYR A 12 -3.12 -2.14 -20.58
C TYR A 12 -2.55 -3.42 -19.97
N LYS A 13 -2.30 -4.41 -20.81
CA LYS A 13 -1.55 -5.61 -20.45
C LYS A 13 -0.10 -5.34 -20.75
N PHE A 14 0.70 -5.25 -19.70
CA PHE A 14 2.15 -5.18 -19.82
C PHE A 14 2.69 -6.60 -19.75
N THR A 15 3.45 -7.00 -20.77
CA THR A 15 4.16 -8.29 -20.78
C THR A 15 5.40 -8.25 -19.90
N GLU A 16 5.91 -7.05 -19.63
CA GLU A 16 7.07 -6.79 -18.80
C GLU A 16 6.69 -6.13 -17.47
N LYS A 17 7.66 -6.06 -16.56
CA LYS A 17 7.48 -5.46 -15.25
C LYS A 17 7.18 -3.98 -15.37
N VAL A 18 6.09 -3.53 -14.74
CA VAL A 18 5.77 -2.10 -14.63
C VAL A 18 6.41 -1.56 -13.37
N THR A 19 7.17 -0.47 -13.49
CA THR A 19 7.74 0.23 -12.33
C THR A 19 7.13 1.61 -12.18
N ILE A 20 6.62 1.90 -10.98
CA ILE A 20 6.14 3.22 -10.58
C ILE A 20 7.08 3.74 -9.49
N LYS A 21 7.71 4.89 -9.73
CA LYS A 21 8.63 5.50 -8.75
C LYS A 21 8.72 7.00 -8.90
N SER A 22 9.24 7.67 -7.87
CA SER A 22 9.66 9.06 -7.99
C SER A 22 10.80 9.19 -9.00
N ALA A 23 10.80 10.28 -9.76
CA ALA A 23 11.94 10.63 -10.60
C ALA A 23 13.18 10.93 -9.74
N ASP A 24 12.99 11.64 -8.62
CA ASP A 24 14.01 11.90 -7.60
C ASP A 24 13.65 11.18 -6.29
N PRO A 25 14.42 10.15 -5.86
CA PRO A 25 14.12 9.40 -4.64
C PRO A 25 14.38 10.18 -3.34
N THR A 26 15.12 11.29 -3.41
CA THR A 26 15.34 12.20 -2.27
C THR A 26 14.18 13.18 -2.08
N GLN A 27 13.40 13.39 -3.14
CA GLN A 27 12.17 14.19 -3.16
C GLN A 27 10.99 13.32 -3.57
N LYS A 28 10.58 12.43 -2.66
CA LYS A 28 9.56 11.41 -2.95
C LYS A 28 8.22 12.05 -3.34
N ALA A 29 7.66 11.62 -4.45
CA ALA A 29 6.28 11.92 -4.80
C ALA A 29 5.33 11.33 -3.75
N VAL A 30 4.25 12.07 -3.48
CA VAL A 30 3.24 11.74 -2.47
C VAL A 30 2.01 11.13 -3.13
N VAL A 31 1.55 10.01 -2.59
CA VAL A 31 0.33 9.31 -3.00
C VAL A 31 -0.56 9.18 -1.77
N ASN A 32 -1.77 9.71 -1.83
CA ASN A 32 -2.68 9.67 -0.68
C ASN A 32 -3.55 8.41 -0.65
N GLU A 33 -3.76 7.77 -1.81
CA GLU A 33 -4.53 6.53 -1.95
C GLU A 33 -3.97 5.68 -3.10
N LEU A 34 -3.94 4.36 -2.94
CA LEU A 34 -3.50 3.43 -3.98
C LEU A 34 -4.27 2.11 -3.92
N PHE A 35 -4.81 1.72 -5.07
CA PHE A 35 -5.49 0.44 -5.25
C PHE A 35 -4.84 -0.37 -6.37
N ILE A 36 -4.28 -1.51 -6.03
CA ILE A 36 -3.74 -2.49 -6.98
C ILE A 36 -4.70 -3.68 -7.02
N ARG A 37 -5.50 -3.80 -8.09
CA ARG A 37 -6.47 -4.89 -8.23
C ARG A 37 -6.24 -5.70 -9.48
N GLY A 38 -6.09 -7.02 -9.33
CA GLY A 38 -5.91 -7.92 -10.47
C GLY A 38 -4.62 -7.68 -11.25
N ALA A 39 -3.71 -6.84 -10.74
CA ALA A 39 -2.48 -6.48 -11.43
C ALA A 39 -1.42 -7.55 -11.21
N THR A 40 -0.51 -7.68 -12.18
CA THR A 40 0.62 -8.59 -12.09
C THR A 40 1.90 -7.89 -12.47
N ASN A 41 3.02 -8.33 -11.89
CA ASN A 41 4.37 -7.88 -12.22
C ASN A 41 4.56 -6.35 -12.09
N VAL A 42 4.16 -5.80 -10.94
CA VAL A 42 4.27 -4.36 -10.63
C VAL A 42 5.28 -4.14 -9.52
N THR A 43 6.17 -3.18 -9.70
CA THR A 43 7.06 -2.66 -8.66
C THR A 43 6.70 -1.21 -8.37
N ILE A 44 6.53 -0.88 -7.10
CA ILE A 44 6.35 0.49 -6.64
C ILE A 44 7.46 0.80 -5.66
N SER A 45 8.19 1.89 -5.91
CA SER A 45 9.34 2.23 -5.08
C SER A 45 9.62 3.72 -4.95
N ASP A 46 10.34 4.09 -3.90
CA ASP A 46 10.81 5.46 -3.68
C ASP A 46 9.65 6.49 -3.61
N LEU A 47 8.50 6.11 -3.07
CA LEU A 47 7.30 6.97 -2.89
C LEU A 47 6.97 7.19 -1.41
N LYS A 48 6.27 8.29 -1.10
CA LYS A 48 5.58 8.47 0.18
C LYS A 48 4.09 8.17 -0.02
N PHE A 49 3.58 7.21 0.71
CA PHE A 49 2.16 6.95 0.88
C PHE A 49 1.70 7.72 2.11
N ASP A 50 0.87 8.74 1.93
CA ASP A 50 0.53 9.70 2.98
C ASP A 50 -0.99 9.77 3.18
N TYR A 51 -1.49 9.00 4.15
CA TYR A 51 -2.90 9.01 4.49
C TYR A 51 -3.20 10.14 5.48
N THR A 52 -3.93 11.15 5.02
CA THR A 52 -4.20 12.37 5.79
C THR A 52 -5.41 12.27 6.72
N GLY A 53 -6.11 11.13 6.74
CA GLY A 53 -7.37 10.95 7.48
C GLY A 53 -8.58 11.60 6.80
N VAL A 54 -8.35 12.43 5.78
CA VAL A 54 -9.39 13.02 4.94
C VAL A 54 -9.47 12.23 3.65
N GLN A 55 -10.60 11.57 3.47
CA GLN A 55 -10.98 10.93 2.23
C GLN A 55 -12.17 11.71 1.68
N GLY A 56 -12.28 11.82 0.36
CA GLY A 56 -13.56 12.22 -0.22
C GLY A 56 -14.62 11.25 0.29
N ALA A 57 -15.77 11.77 0.77
CA ALA A 57 -16.83 10.96 1.40
C ALA A 57 -17.35 9.82 0.49
N ASP A 58 -17.04 9.88 -0.81
CA ASP A 58 -17.42 8.90 -1.83
C ASP A 58 -16.23 8.08 -2.37
N THR A 59 -15.07 8.12 -1.73
CA THR A 59 -13.92 7.30 -2.15
C THR A 59 -14.04 5.87 -1.61
N GLN A 60 -13.47 4.93 -2.35
CA GLN A 60 -13.44 3.54 -1.91
C GLN A 60 -12.64 3.37 -0.61
N SER A 61 -11.59 4.17 -0.43
CA SER A 61 -10.78 4.22 0.78
C SER A 61 -11.62 4.56 2.03
N TRP A 62 -12.63 5.43 1.88
CA TRP A 62 -13.60 5.77 2.94
C TRP A 62 -14.50 4.60 3.31
N GLN A 63 -14.99 3.87 2.32
CA GLN A 63 -15.91 2.75 2.55
C GLN A 63 -15.23 1.55 3.22
N ILE A 64 -13.94 1.32 2.95
CA ILE A 64 -13.22 0.15 3.45
C ILE A 64 -12.26 0.44 4.61
N GLY A 65 -11.92 1.72 4.85
CA GLY A 65 -11.00 2.15 5.92
C GLY A 65 -9.51 1.88 5.64
N ASP A 66 -9.17 1.48 4.41
CA ASP A 66 -7.84 1.08 3.98
C ASP A 66 -7.40 1.96 2.78
N PRO A 67 -6.50 2.95 2.95
CA PRO A 67 -6.07 3.87 1.89
C PRO A 67 -5.11 3.23 0.87
N PHE A 68 -4.41 2.16 1.26
CA PHE A 68 -3.46 1.44 0.42
C PHE A 68 -3.78 -0.05 0.41
N PHE A 69 -4.15 -0.58 -0.76
CA PHE A 69 -4.73 -1.92 -0.86
C PHE A 69 -4.28 -2.67 -2.11
N ILE A 70 -3.85 -3.92 -1.91
CA ILE A 70 -3.56 -4.90 -2.95
C ILE A 70 -4.59 -6.03 -2.84
N GLU A 71 -5.32 -6.28 -3.92
CA GLU A 71 -6.29 -7.37 -3.99
C GLU A 71 -6.16 -8.16 -5.29
N ASN A 72 -6.15 -9.49 -5.18
CA ASN A 72 -6.04 -10.38 -6.35
C ASN A 72 -4.79 -10.08 -7.20
N GLY A 73 -3.69 -9.64 -6.58
CA GLY A 73 -2.44 -9.29 -7.26
C GLY A 73 -1.43 -10.45 -7.27
N ALA A 74 -0.51 -10.46 -8.24
CA ALA A 74 0.58 -11.43 -8.27
C ALA A 74 1.94 -10.85 -8.72
N GLY A 75 3.03 -11.18 -8.02
CA GLY A 75 4.36 -10.67 -8.37
C GLY A 75 4.45 -9.15 -8.16
N ILE A 76 4.03 -8.69 -6.97
CA ILE A 76 4.01 -7.27 -6.61
C ILE A 76 5.16 -6.98 -5.66
N THR A 77 5.90 -5.91 -5.92
CA THR A 77 6.98 -5.44 -5.04
C THR A 77 6.69 -4.02 -4.57
N LEU A 78 6.67 -3.82 -3.26
CA LEU A 78 6.68 -2.52 -2.60
C LEU A 78 8.02 -2.33 -1.89
N ASP A 79 8.77 -1.30 -2.26
CA ASP A 79 10.17 -1.18 -1.83
C ASP A 79 10.60 0.28 -1.59
N ARG A 80 11.38 0.53 -0.52
CA ARG A 80 11.84 1.87 -0.12
C ARG A 80 10.71 2.90 -0.01
N LEU A 81 9.60 2.49 0.59
CA LEU A 81 8.45 3.37 0.80
C LEU A 81 8.48 4.01 2.19
N VAL A 82 7.78 5.13 2.32
CA VAL A 82 7.31 5.64 3.60
C VAL A 82 5.80 5.58 3.57
N ILE A 83 5.18 4.81 4.45
CA ILE A 83 3.72 4.68 4.57
C ILE A 83 3.30 5.32 5.89
N ASP A 84 2.78 6.53 5.79
CA ASP A 84 2.44 7.42 6.90
C ASP A 84 0.91 7.52 7.03
N GLY A 85 0.44 7.29 8.23
CA GLY A 85 -0.97 7.27 8.58
C GLY A 85 -1.44 8.54 9.28
N HIS A 86 -2.73 8.56 9.58
CA HIS A 86 -3.37 9.64 10.30
C HIS A 86 -3.61 9.25 11.76
N SER A 87 -3.29 10.17 12.67
CA SER A 87 -3.67 10.05 14.07
C SER A 87 -4.97 10.79 14.34
N ASN A 88 -5.89 10.15 15.06
CA ASN A 88 -7.13 10.80 15.50
C ASN A 88 -6.85 11.91 16.53
N SER A 89 -7.90 12.61 16.97
CA SER A 89 -7.80 13.72 17.94
C SER A 89 -7.19 13.34 19.29
N ALA A 90 -7.15 12.05 19.64
CA ALA A 90 -6.51 11.54 20.84
C ALA A 90 -5.03 11.12 20.61
N GLY A 91 -4.49 11.35 19.42
CA GLY A 91 -3.11 11.03 19.05
C GLY A 91 -2.88 9.57 18.67
N PHE A 92 -3.95 8.79 18.48
CA PHE A 92 -3.84 7.39 18.13
C PHE A 92 -3.95 7.18 16.63
N GLY A 93 -3.04 6.38 16.06
CA GLY A 93 -3.11 5.94 14.67
C GLY A 93 -4.46 5.27 14.35
N ALA A 94 -5.02 5.61 13.19
CA ALA A 94 -6.30 5.10 12.69
C ALA A 94 -6.12 4.24 11.43
N GLY A 95 -7.09 3.39 11.13
CA GLY A 95 -7.12 2.58 9.90
C GLY A 95 -6.03 1.51 9.78
N THR A 96 -6.01 0.83 8.64
CA THR A 96 -4.93 -0.11 8.26
C THR A 96 -3.98 0.58 7.30
N GLY A 97 -2.67 0.45 7.52
CA GLY A 97 -1.65 1.04 6.64
C GLY A 97 -1.63 0.40 5.26
N LEU A 98 -1.34 -0.89 5.19
CA LEU A 98 -1.34 -1.65 3.94
C LEU A 98 -2.15 -2.92 4.12
N ARG A 99 -3.13 -3.12 3.25
CA ARG A 99 -3.82 -4.40 3.17
C ARG A 99 -3.42 -5.17 1.92
N VAL A 100 -3.09 -6.44 2.08
CA VAL A 100 -2.80 -7.40 1.01
C VAL A 100 -3.75 -8.57 1.16
N LYS A 101 -4.60 -8.79 0.16
CA LYS A 101 -5.66 -9.79 0.22
C LYS A 101 -5.68 -10.63 -1.05
N ASN A 102 -5.90 -11.94 -0.91
CA ASN A 102 -6.10 -12.85 -2.04
C ASN A 102 -4.97 -12.75 -3.09
N SER A 103 -3.73 -12.51 -2.67
CA SER A 103 -2.61 -12.21 -3.56
C SER A 103 -1.51 -13.25 -3.43
N ALA A 104 -0.59 -13.31 -4.40
CA ALA A 104 0.50 -14.27 -4.42
C ALA A 104 1.84 -13.59 -4.77
N ASN A 105 2.95 -14.05 -4.20
CA ASN A 105 4.28 -13.53 -4.52
C ASN A 105 4.33 -12.00 -4.36
N VAL A 106 4.11 -11.53 -3.12
CA VAL A 106 4.17 -10.10 -2.78
C VAL A 106 5.34 -9.86 -1.86
N THR A 107 6.22 -8.93 -2.23
CA THR A 107 7.35 -8.49 -1.41
C THR A 107 7.12 -7.07 -0.92
N ILE A 108 7.23 -6.87 0.39
CA ILE A 108 7.23 -5.56 1.05
C ILE A 108 8.58 -5.43 1.76
N SER A 109 9.41 -4.50 1.30
CA SER A 109 10.78 -4.38 1.77
C SER A 109 11.25 -2.94 1.97
N ASN A 110 12.25 -2.76 2.83
CA ASN A 110 12.93 -1.47 3.07
C ASN A 110 11.97 -0.30 3.34
N THR A 111 10.81 -0.59 3.92
CA THR A 111 9.69 0.35 4.05
C THR A 111 9.49 0.74 5.50
N GLU A 112 9.22 2.03 5.72
CA GLU A 112 8.79 2.54 7.01
C GLU A 112 7.26 2.66 7.06
N MET A 113 6.64 2.18 8.14
CA MET A 113 5.21 2.33 8.41
C MET A 113 4.97 2.98 9.77
N VAL A 114 4.12 4.02 9.80
CA VAL A 114 3.89 4.83 11.00
C VAL A 114 2.46 5.37 11.09
N ASN A 115 1.95 5.58 12.30
CA ASN A 115 0.68 6.27 12.58
C ASN A 115 -0.61 5.58 12.10
N PHE A 116 -0.67 4.24 12.14
CA PHE A 116 -1.90 3.48 11.86
C PHE A 116 -2.44 2.76 13.08
N LYS A 117 -3.69 2.27 13.02
CA LYS A 117 -4.19 1.31 14.01
C LYS A 117 -3.51 -0.04 13.78
N VAL A 118 -3.54 -0.54 12.55
CA VAL A 118 -2.83 -1.75 12.12
C VAL A 118 -1.85 -1.38 11.01
N ALA A 119 -0.59 -1.80 11.07
CA ALA A 119 0.35 -1.45 10.00
C ALA A 119 0.06 -2.26 8.73
N MET A 120 0.14 -3.58 8.81
CA MET A 120 -0.15 -4.47 7.67
C MET A 120 -1.22 -5.50 8.02
N ASN A 121 -2.16 -5.69 7.09
CA ASN A 121 -3.14 -6.77 7.11
C ASN A 121 -2.90 -7.69 5.91
N LEU A 122 -2.37 -8.88 6.18
CA LEU A 122 -2.07 -9.91 5.18
C LEU A 122 -3.12 -11.02 5.30
N TRP A 123 -3.96 -11.17 4.29
CA TRP A 123 -5.12 -12.07 4.33
C TRP A 123 -5.21 -12.99 3.12
N ASN A 124 -5.42 -14.30 3.35
CA ASN A 124 -5.68 -15.30 2.29
C ASN A 124 -4.72 -15.21 1.10
N SER A 125 -3.42 -15.10 1.37
CA SER A 125 -2.41 -14.83 0.34
C SER A 125 -1.30 -15.89 0.40
N SER A 126 -0.48 -16.00 -0.65
CA SER A 126 0.67 -16.92 -0.64
C SER A 126 1.99 -16.24 -0.98
N ASP A 127 3.09 -16.82 -0.50
CA ASP A 127 4.45 -16.39 -0.84
C ASP A 127 4.66 -14.89 -0.55
N ILE A 128 4.38 -14.51 0.70
CA ILE A 128 4.47 -13.11 1.14
C ILE A 128 5.79 -12.89 1.89
N THR A 129 6.61 -11.99 1.36
CA THR A 129 7.89 -11.58 1.97
C THR A 129 7.72 -10.21 2.60
N VAL A 130 8.00 -10.10 3.90
CA VAL A 130 8.06 -8.84 4.65
C VAL A 130 9.43 -8.75 5.30
N GLU A 131 10.32 -7.91 4.76
CA GLU A 131 11.72 -7.86 5.20
C GLU A 131 12.27 -6.44 5.31
N ASN A 132 13.21 -6.20 6.22
CA ASN A 132 13.93 -4.92 6.34
C ASN A 132 13.01 -3.69 6.51
N ASN A 133 11.84 -3.89 7.11
CA ASN A 133 10.86 -2.82 7.34
C ASN A 133 10.98 -2.25 8.77
N VAL A 134 10.63 -0.98 8.93
CA VAL A 134 10.52 -0.32 10.24
C VAL A 134 9.05 -0.02 10.50
N ILE A 135 8.48 -0.60 11.56
CA ILE A 135 7.07 -0.40 11.93
C ILE A 135 7.01 0.20 13.33
N ARG A 136 6.40 1.38 13.47
CA ARG A 136 6.37 2.11 14.75
C ARG A 136 5.11 2.95 14.93
N LYS A 137 4.76 3.27 16.18
CA LYS A 137 3.60 4.10 16.54
C LYS A 137 2.27 3.54 15.99
N MET A 138 2.09 2.24 16.15
CA MET A 138 0.80 1.58 15.89
C MET A 138 -0.09 1.67 17.14
N ASN A 139 -1.39 1.85 16.94
CA ASN A 139 -2.36 1.84 18.04
C ASN A 139 -2.94 0.44 18.34
N HIS A 140 -2.53 -0.57 17.56
CA HIS A 140 -2.89 -1.97 17.77
C HIS A 140 -1.76 -2.86 17.21
N ASP A 141 -2.04 -3.75 16.26
CA ASP A 141 -1.07 -4.71 15.74
C ASP A 141 -0.16 -4.09 14.69
N ALA A 142 1.14 -4.41 14.75
CA ALA A 142 2.04 -4.14 13.64
C ALA A 142 1.65 -4.99 12.42
N LEU A 143 1.52 -6.30 12.61
CA LEU A 143 1.22 -7.26 11.55
C LEU A 143 0.02 -8.11 11.97
N PHE A 144 -1.02 -8.09 11.15
CA PHE A 144 -2.11 -9.04 11.20
C PHE A 144 -1.97 -10.02 10.03
N ILE A 145 -1.83 -11.31 10.33
CA ILE A 145 -1.61 -12.36 9.33
C ILE A 145 -2.67 -13.45 9.51
N GLY A 146 -3.49 -13.68 8.48
CA GLY A 146 -4.52 -14.71 8.50
C GLY A 146 -4.67 -15.42 7.16
N GLY A 147 -4.71 -16.74 7.18
CA GLY A 147 -4.86 -17.54 5.95
C GLY A 147 -3.69 -17.41 4.97
N VAL A 148 -2.51 -16.96 5.42
CA VAL A 148 -1.31 -16.89 4.58
C VAL A 148 -0.62 -18.25 4.51
N LYS A 149 -0.12 -18.62 3.32
CA LYS A 149 0.62 -19.86 3.07
C LYS A 149 1.98 -19.52 2.43
N ASN A 150 3.05 -20.10 2.94
CA ASN A 150 4.39 -20.04 2.34
C ASN A 150 4.86 -21.46 2.04
#